data_AF-A0A1G0JYF1-F1
#
_entry.id   AF-A0A1G0JYF1-F1
#
_cell.length_a   1.000
_cell.length_b   1.000
_cell.length_c   1.000
_cell.angle_alpha   90.00
_cell.angle_beta   90.00
_cell.angle_gamma   90.00
#
_symmetry.space_group_name_H-M   'P 1'
#
loop_
_entity.id
_entity.type
_entity.pdbx_description
1 polymer ?
#
loop_
_entity_poly.entity_id
_entity_poly.type
_entity_poly.pdbx_seq_one_letter_code
_entity_poly.pdbx_strand_id
1 'polypeptide(L)' 'MIDESLMAKVISLSPADRLELIGAVWDTLPHNDLPVTDAEKTLLDVRLADAEENPNDESPWSDVKVRLERLFR' A
#
# COMPACT_ATOMS: atom_id res chain seq x y z
N MET A 1 -22.10 2.44 -0.56
CA MET A 1 -22.15 0.97 -0.39
C MET A 1 -21.78 0.37 -1.73
N ILE A 2 -20.84 -0.57 -1.79
CA ILE A 2 -20.43 -1.19 -3.06
C ILE A 2 -21.56 -2.14 -3.51
N ASP A 3 -21.87 -2.14 -4.81
CA ASP A 3 -22.88 -3.01 -5.40
C ASP A 3 -22.58 -4.50 -5.14
N GLU A 4 -23.58 -5.26 -4.68
CA GLU A 4 -23.41 -6.67 -4.30
C GLU A 4 -23.04 -7.56 -5.50
N SER A 5 -23.56 -7.26 -6.69
CA SER A 5 -23.26 -8.00 -7.90
C SER A 5 -21.83 -7.75 -8.38
N LEU A 6 -21.33 -6.52 -8.21
CA LEU A 6 -19.93 -6.18 -8.44
C LEU A 6 -19.02 -6.93 -7.47
N MET A 7 -19.37 -6.96 -6.18
CA MET A 7 -18.59 -7.69 -5.18
C MET A 7 -18.53 -9.20 -5.47
N ALA A 8 -19.65 -9.81 -5.87
CA ALA A 8 -19.68 -11.22 -6.25
C ALA A 8 -18.73 -11.50 -7.43
N LYS A 9 -18.70 -10.62 -8.44
CA LYS A 9 -17.76 -10.72 -9.58
C LYS A 9 -16.31 -10.61 -9.12
N VAL A 10 -15.98 -9.61 -8.31
CA VAL A 10 -14.61 -9.42 -7.80
C VAL A 10 -14.15 -10.62 -6.98
N ILE A 11 -15.01 -11.19 -6.14
CA ILE A 11 -14.69 -12.38 -5.34
C ILE A 11 -14.46 -13.63 -6.20
N SER A 12 -15.14 -13.74 -7.36
CA SER A 12 -14.96 -14.85 -8.30
C SER A 12 -13.64 -14.83 -9.07
N LEU A 13 -12.93 -13.70 -9.08
CA LEU A 13 -11.64 -13.55 -9.76
C LEU A 13 -10.51 -14.29 -9.03
N SER A 14 -9.48 -14.69 -9.78
CA SER A 14 -8.27 -15.23 -9.17
C SER A 14 -7.56 -14.16 -8.33
N PRO A 15 -6.70 -14.51 -7.36
CA PRO A 15 -5.90 -13.53 -6.63
C PRO A 15 -5.08 -12.61 -7.54
N ALA A 16 -4.54 -13.13 -8.65
CA ALA A 16 -3.77 -12.35 -9.61
C ALA A 16 -4.66 -11.31 -10.33
N ASP A 17 -5.82 -11.73 -10.84
CA ASP A 17 -6.74 -10.83 -11.54
C ASP A 17 -7.32 -9.76 -10.59
N ARG A 18 -7.52 -10.09 -9.31
CA ARG A 18 -7.92 -9.10 -8.30
C ARG A 18 -6.86 -8.04 -8.08
N LEU A 19 -5.58 -8.43 -8.03
CA LEU A 19 -4.47 -7.47 -7.90
C LEU A 19 -4.36 -6.58 -9.14
N GLU A 20 -4.52 -7.16 -10.32
CA GLU A 20 -4.55 -6.39 -11.58
C GLU A 20 -5.72 -5.39 -11.60
N LEU A 21 -6.92 -5.84 -11.21
CA LEU A 21 -8.09 -4.96 -11.11
C LEU A 21 -7.89 -3.83 -10.10
N ILE A 22 -7.28 -4.12 -8.94
CA ILE A 22 -6.95 -3.08 -7.94
C ILE A 22 -6.04 -2.02 -8.56
N GLY A 23 -4.98 -2.43 -9.27
CA GLY A 23 -4.09 -1.51 -9.97
C GLY A 23 -4.81 -0.69 -11.03
N ALA A 24 -5.59 -1.35 -11.89
CA ALA A 24 -6.34 -0.68 -12.94
C ALA A 24 -7.35 0.34 -12.40
N VAL A 25 -8.08 0.02 -11.33
CA VAL A 25 -9.01 0.95 -10.67
C VAL A 25 -8.23 2.09 -10.01
N TRP A 26 -7.10 1.79 -9.37
CA TRP A 26 -6.25 2.80 -8.75
C TRP A 26 -5.78 3.85 -9.76
N ASP A 27 -5.37 3.42 -10.96
CA ASP A 27 -4.93 4.30 -12.04
C ASP A 27 -6.06 5.18 -12.62
N THR A 28 -7.33 4.86 -12.38
CA THR A 28 -8.45 5.72 -12.78
C THR A 28 -8.70 6.90 -11.84
N LEU A 29 -8.08 6.91 -10.66
CA LEU A 29 -8.28 7.97 -9.67
C LEU A 29 -7.53 9.24 -10.09
N PRO A 30 -8.16 10.42 -10.06
CA PRO A 30 -7.47 11.66 -10.36
C PRO A 30 -6.40 11.95 -9.30
N HIS A 31 -5.17 12.23 -9.74
CA HIS A 31 -4.06 12.57 -8.84
C HIS A 31 -4.26 13.90 -8.08
N ASN A 32 -5.25 14.69 -8.47
CA ASN A 32 -5.36 16.10 -8.12
C ASN A 32 -6.20 16.35 -6.85
N ASP A 33 -6.85 15.32 -6.31
CA ASP A 33 -7.91 15.48 -5.30
C ASP A 33 -7.47 15.20 -3.86
N LEU A 34 -6.20 14.84 -3.64
CA LEU A 34 -5.64 14.58 -2.30
C LEU A 34 -4.38 15.41 -2.07
N PRO A 35 -4.52 16.71 -1.75
CA PRO A 35 -3.37 17.53 -1.42
C PRO A 35 -2.74 17.01 -0.13
N VAL A 36 -1.45 16.66 -0.20
CA VAL A 36 -0.64 16.40 1.00
C VAL A 36 -0.54 17.72 1.78
N THR A 37 -1.06 17.72 3.00
CA THR A 37 -1.01 18.89 3.88
C THR A 37 0.44 19.23 4.24
N ASP A 38 0.71 20.48 4.62
CA ASP A 38 2.07 20.87 4.99
C ASP A 38 2.57 20.13 6.25
N ALA A 39 1.65 19.73 7.13
CA ALA A 39 1.95 18.89 8.28
C ALA A 39 2.39 17.47 7.84
N GLU A 40 1.71 16.87 6.87
CA GLU A 40 2.09 15.58 6.31
C GLU A 40 3.42 15.65 5.54
N LYS A 41 3.68 16.72 4.78
CA LYS A 41 4.98 16.94 4.12
C LYS A 41 6.10 17.01 5.16
N THR A 42 5.91 17.82 6.21
CA THR A 42 6.89 17.94 7.29
C THR A 42 7.15 16.61 7.97
N LEU A 43 6.10 15.80 8.20
CA LEU A 43 6.25 14.45 8.74
C LEU A 43 7.07 13.56 7.81
N LEU A 44 6.81 13.61 6.49
CA LEU A 44 7.56 12.84 5.51
C LEU A 44 9.03 13.26 5.47
N ASP A 45 9.32 14.56 5.49
CA ASP A 45 10.69 15.09 5.51
C ASP A 45 11.46 14.60 6.74
N VAL A 46 10.83 14.63 7.92
CA VAL A 46 11.44 14.10 9.16
C VAL A 46 11.72 12.61 9.05
N ARG A 47 10.77 11.82 8.52
CA ARG A 47 10.95 10.37 8.38
C ARG A 47 12.01 9.99 7.36
N LEU A 48 12.15 10.79 6.30
CA LEU A 48 13.16 10.57 5.29
C LEU A 48 14.56 10.88 5.85
N ALA A 49 14.72 11.99 6.57
CA ALA A 49 15.98 12.32 7.23
C ALA A 49 16.40 11.25 8.25
N ASP A 50 15.46 10.75 9.05
CA ASP A 50 15.70 9.65 10.00
C ASP A 50 16.17 8.37 9.30
N ALA A 51 15.54 7.99 8.19
CA ALA A 51 15.95 6.83 7.40
C ALA A 51 17.37 6.98 6.80
N GLU A 52 17.73 8.19 6.35
CA GLU A 52 19.06 8.51 5.83
C GLU A 52 20.14 8.50 6.93
N GLU A 53 19.82 9.00 8.13
CA GLU A 53 20.73 9.02 9.28
C GLU A 53 20.88 7.63 9.91
N ASN A 54 19.84 6.80 9.87
CA ASN A 54 19.77 5.50 10.54
C ASN A 54 19.51 4.34 9.55
N PRO A 55 20.40 4.10 8.55
CA PRO A 55 20.15 3.10 7.50
C PRO A 55 20.09 1.64 8.01
N ASN A 56 20.53 1.39 9.24
CA ASN A 56 20.49 0.05 9.85
C ASN A 56 19.19 -0.23 10.62
N ASP A 57 18.32 0.78 10.81
CA ASP A 57 17.03 0.60 11.48
C ASP A 57 15.96 0.01 10.53
N GLU A 58 16.27 -0.04 9.23
CA GLU A 58 15.45 -0.67 8.22
C GLU A 58 15.68 -2.18 8.15
N SER A 59 14.63 -2.92 7.77
CA SER A 59 14.73 -4.35 7.46
C SER A 59 14.48 -4.57 5.97
N PRO A 60 15.30 -5.36 5.27
CA PRO A 60 14.99 -5.78 3.92
C PRO A 60 13.62 -6.44 3.86
N TRP A 61 12.87 -6.19 2.78
CA TRP A 61 11.51 -6.73 2.64
C TRP A 61 11.47 -8.26 2.72
N SER A 62 12.49 -8.96 2.24
CA SER A 62 12.63 -10.42 2.38
C SER A 62 12.54 -10.87 3.84
N ASP A 63 13.22 -10.14 4.74
CA ASP A 63 13.34 -10.50 6.15
C ASP A 63 12.03 -10.17 6.88
N VAL A 64 11.41 -9.03 6.53
CA VAL A 64 10.07 -8.67 7.01
C VAL A 64 9.05 -9.73 6.60
N LYS A 65 9.07 -10.17 5.34
CA LYS A 65 8.15 -11.18 4.82
C LYS A 65 8.28 -12.50 5.59
N VAL A 66 9.51 -12.98 5.79
CA VAL A 66 9.77 -14.18 6.60
C VAL A 66 9.25 -14.02 8.02
N ARG A 67 9.42 -12.85 8.64
CA ARG A 67 8.88 -12.55 9.98
C ARG A 67 7.35 -12.59 10.00
N LEU A 68 6.68 -12.01 9.00
CA LEU A 68 5.22 -12.02 8.89
C LEU A 68 4.66 -13.43 8.66
N GLU A 69 5.28 -14.24 7.79
CA GLU A 69 4.88 -15.63 7.54
C GLU A 69 5.00 -16.53 8.78
N ARG A 70 5.89 -16.18 9.72
CA ARG A 70 5.97 -16.85 11.02
C ARG A 70 4.88 -16.40 11.99
N LEU A 71 4.45 -15.13 11.93
CA LEU A 71 3.42 -14.56 12.79
C LEU A 71 2.00 -14.97 12.38
N PHE A 72 1.76 -15.21 11.09
CA PHE A 72 0.47 -15.63 10.54
C PHE A 72 0.36 -17.14 10.34
N ARG A 73 1.22 -17.92 11.00
CA ARG A 73 1.11 -19.38 11.12
C ARG A 73 0.47 -19.76 12.44
#